data_AF-A0A8J3HVI2-F1
#
_entry.id   AF-A0A8J3HVI2-F1
#
_cell.length_a   1.000
_cell.length_b   1.000
_cell.length_c   1.000
_cell.angle_alpha   90.00
_cell.angle_beta   90.00
_cell.angle_gamma   90.00
#
_symmetry.space_group_name_H-M   'P 1'
#
loop_
_entity.id
_entity.type
_entity.pdbx_description
1 polymer ?
#
loop_
_entity_poly.entity_id
_entity_poly.type
_entity_poly.pdbx_seq_one_letter_code
_entity_poly.pdbx_strand_id
1 'polypeptide(L)' 'MSGRSPYPRVSPCAHCDRPVLRDNDDRWIHADLSYVCRDRWGGLTATTAAPVQPRQRL' A
#
# COMPACT_ATOMS: atom_id res chain seq x y z
N MET A 1 -2.80 -24.60 -2.67
CA MET A 1 -3.58 -23.79 -3.61
C MET A 1 -3.60 -22.35 -3.10
N SER A 2 -2.64 -21.52 -3.49
CA SER A 2 -2.68 -20.08 -3.18
C SER A 2 -3.08 -19.38 -4.47
N GLY A 3 -4.38 -19.07 -4.59
CA GLY A 3 -4.92 -18.34 -5.72
C GLY A 3 -4.28 -16.95 -5.78
N ARG A 4 -3.21 -16.80 -6.56
CA ARG A 4 -2.65 -15.49 -6.88
C ARG A 4 -3.72 -14.73 -7.66
N SER A 5 -4.24 -13.67 -7.05
CA SER A 5 -5.07 -12.67 -7.71
C SER A 5 -4.31 -12.21 -8.96
N PRO A 6 -4.88 -12.26 -10.18
CA PRO A 6 -4.10 -12.30 -11.41
C PRO A 6 -3.34 -11.00 -11.76
N TYR A 7 -3.51 -9.92 -11.00
CA TYR A 7 -2.88 -8.61 -11.20
C TYR A 7 -2.72 -7.89 -9.85
N PRO A 8 -1.78 -6.94 -9.70
CA PRO A 8 -1.65 -6.19 -8.46
C PRO A 8 -2.95 -5.43 -8.18
N ARG A 9 -3.59 -5.72 -7.04
CA ARG A 9 -4.68 -4.88 -6.53
C ARG A 9 -4.03 -3.61 -5.99
N VAL A 10 -4.15 -2.52 -6.76
CA VAL A 10 -3.65 -1.21 -6.36
C VAL A 10 -4.71 -0.52 -5.51
N SER A 11 -4.29 0.08 -4.39
CA SER A 11 -5.12 0.91 -3.52
C SER A 11 -4.38 2.21 -3.17
N PRO A 12 -5.09 3.29 -2.81
CA PRO A 12 -4.45 4.47 -2.22
C PRO A 12 -3.84 4.14 -0.86
N CYS A 13 -2.71 4.75 -0.52
CA CYS A 13 -2.10 4.66 0.80
C CYS A 13 -2.91 5.44 1.83
N ALA A 14 -3.24 4.84 2.97
CA ALA A 14 -3.98 5.50 4.05
C ALA A 14 -3.23 6.68 4.72
N HIS A 15 -1.92 6.82 4.44
CA HIS A 15 -1.06 7.83 5.07
C HIS A 15 -0.68 8.98 4.14
N CYS A 16 -0.66 8.77 2.82
CA CYS A 16 -0.18 9.78 1.86
C CYS A 16 -0.89 9.74 0.50
N ASP A 17 -1.95 8.94 0.35
CA ASP A 17 -2.73 8.74 -0.88
C ASP A 17 -1.96 8.20 -2.10
N ARG A 18 -0.62 8.01 -2.01
CA ARG A 18 0.18 7.41 -3.07
C ARG A 18 -0.23 5.94 -3.31
N PRO A 19 -0.10 5.44 -4.55
CA PRO A 19 -0.49 4.06 -4.87
C PRO A 19 0.34 3.03 -4.08
N VAL A 20 -0.35 2.04 -3.50
CA VAL A 20 0.26 0.85 -2.87
C VAL A 20 -0.25 -0.43 -3.53
N LEU A 21 0.63 -1.43 -3.60
CA LEU A 21 0.37 -2.75 -4.16
C LEU A 21 0.90 -3.85 -3.23
N ARG A 22 0.49 -5.10 -3.47
CA ARG A 22 1.07 -6.27 -2.80
C ARG A 22 2.34 -6.70 -3.52
N ASP A 23 3.43 -6.87 -2.78
CA ASP A 23 4.66 -7.45 -3.28
C ASP A 23 4.58 -8.99 -3.41
N ASN A 24 5.72 -9.63 -3.70
CA ASN A 24 5.79 -11.08 -3.85
C ASN A 24 5.51 -11.86 -2.56
N ASP A 25 5.70 -11.22 -1.40
CA ASP A 25 5.50 -11.77 -0.05
C ASP A 25 4.14 -11.35 0.54
N ASP A 26 3.25 -10.82 -0.30
CA ASP A 26 1.95 -10.28 0.08
C ASP A 26 2.03 -9.16 1.14
N ARG A 27 3.11 -8.36 1.15
CA ARG A 27 3.20 -7.13 1.96
C ARG A 27 2.82 -5.92 1.14
N TRP A 28 2.30 -4.88 1.81
CA TRP A 28 2.01 -3.61 1.15
C TRP A 28 3.31 -2.83 0.92
N ILE A 29 3.46 -2.35 -0.31
CA ILE A 29 4.58 -1.52 -0.75
C ILE A 29 4.05 -0.40 -1.64
N HIS A 30 4.64 0.79 -1.61
CA HIS A 30 4.32 1.82 -2.58
C HIS A 30 4.73 1.38 -3.99
N ALA A 31 4.04 1.88 -5.01
CA ALA A 31 4.36 1.57 -6.41
C ALA A 31 5.77 2.04 -6.84
N ASP A 32 6.39 2.94 -6.07
CA ASP A 32 7.80 3.37 -6.21
C ASP A 32 8.80 2.42 -5.50
N LEU A 33 8.33 1.26 -5.03
CA LEU A 33 9.08 0.24 -4.31
C LEU A 33 9.57 0.67 -2.91
N SER A 34 8.93 1.67 -2.30
CA SER A 34 9.20 2.06 -0.91
C SER A 34 8.22 1.43 0.08
N TYR A 35 8.73 0.80 1.15
CA TYR A 35 7.89 0.37 2.27
C TYR A 35 7.52 1.50 3.21
N VAL A 36 8.34 2.55 3.29
CA VAL A 36 8.17 3.66 4.24
C VAL A 36 7.30 4.73 3.60
N CYS A 37 6.33 5.23 4.36
CA CYS A 37 5.54 6.36 3.94
C CYS A 37 6.25 7.67 4.28
N ARG A 38 6.43 8.50 3.26
CA ARG A 38 7.00 9.83 3.36
C ARG A 38 6.07 10.89 2.81
N ASP A 39 6.13 12.08 3.37
CA ASP A 39 5.54 13.27 2.76
C ASP A 39 6.38 13.75 1.56
N ARG A 40 5.91 14.81 0.89
CA ARG A 40 6.59 15.40 -0.28
C ARG A 40 7.95 16.03 0.03
N TRP A 41 8.27 16.25 1.31
CA TRP A 41 9.54 16.82 1.77
C TRP A 41 10.50 15.75 2.30
N GLY A 42 10.11 14.47 2.24
CA GLY A 42 10.90 13.34 2.73
C GLY A 42 10.71 13.04 4.22
N GLY A 43 9.84 13.77 4.91
CA GLY A 43 9.47 13.52 6.30
C GLY A 43 8.71 12.19 6.45
N LEU A 44 8.98 11.46 7.54
CA LEU A 44 8.43 10.12 7.75
C LEU A 44 7.02 10.22 8.34
N THR A 45 6.01 9.76 7.59
CA THR A 45 4.60 9.81 8.01
C THR A 45 4.12 8.47 8.58
N ALA A 46 4.68 7.35 8.10
CA ALA A 46 4.50 6.02 8.68
C ALA A 46 5.68 5.12 8.30
N THR A 47 6.00 4.14 9.13
CA THR A 47 7.08 3.17 8.84
C THR A 47 6.65 2.07 7.86
N THR A 48 5.36 1.98 7.56
CA THR A 48 4.78 0.99 6.66
C THR A 48 3.78 1.62 5.69
N ALA A 49 3.73 1.08 4.47
CA ALA A 49 2.66 1.33 3.51
C ALA A 49 1.41 0.55 3.92
N ALA A 50 0.23 1.17 3.80
CA ALA A 50 -1.04 0.53 4.12
C ALA A 50 -2.13 1.02 3.17
N PRO A 51 -3.02 0.16 2.67
CA PRO A 51 -4.10 0.57 1.80
C PRO A 51 -5.18 1.28 2.63
N VAL A 52 -5.95 2.16 1.99
CA VAL A 52 -7.24 2.57 2.53
C VAL A 52 -8.10 1.32 2.69
N GLN A 53 -8.60 1.08 3.90
CA GLN A 53 -9.54 -0.01 4.14
C GLN A 53 -10.88 0.32 3.44
N PRO A 54 -11.49 -0.61 2.70
CA PRO A 54 -12.86 -0.45 2.25
C PRO A 54 -13.71 -0.17 3.49
N ARG A 55 -14.54 0.89 3.46
CA ARG A 55 -15.53 1.09 4.51
C ARG A 55 -16.39 -0.17 4.54
N GLN A 56 -16.31 -0.93 5.62
CA GLN A 56 -17.20 -2.07 5.81
C GLN A 56 -18.62 -1.51 5.83
N ARG A 57 -19.45 -1.88 4.84
CA ARG A 57 -20.89 -1.64 4.93
C ARG A 57 -21.39 -2.50 6.08
N LEU A 58 -21.82 -1.84 7.15
CA LEU A 58 -22.67 -2.44 8.19
C LEU A 58 -24.02 -2.81 7.59
#